data_AF-A0A411HFJ1-F1
#
_entry.id   AF-A0A411HFJ1-F1
#
_cell.length_a   1.000
_cell.length_b   1.000
_cell.length_c   1.000
_cell.angle_alpha   90.00
_cell.angle_beta   90.00
_cell.angle_gamma   90.00
#
_symmetry.space_group_name_H-M   'P 1'
#
loop_
_entity.id
_entity.type
_entity.pdbx_description
1 polymer ?
#
loop_
_entity_poly.entity_id
_entity_poly.type
_entity_poly.pdbx_seq_one_letter_code
_entity_poly.pdbx_strand_id
1 'polypeptide(L)'
;MRSKSPRRKSSSLKRSRSCRRWNGCVRISSTDLLFNSLHKRRPRAGVCICTQTKIWPRRLAGIQSSLADIGPDGNSRMSNTQNLHLPLSDSELDELDTLLEKYAVPHNGMSLEMLDGFLTAVVSGPQDVTSSEWINFIWQLDGEGAEPSWESPQQLERFMALVTRHANGIVHAFAAGDEGFSPLMFDFEGEDGSNEIHAQEWCLGYARGIDLRADDWAPLLDDVDFSDDYAAVEILAFGPGDEKLAHLLENQEQRDELIESATDFAIDAHGWWQEQRAAEIGPRSDSPRLN
;
A
#
# COMPACT_ATOMS: atom_id res chain seq x y z
N MET A 1 4.63 35.91 -7.01
CA MET A 1 5.07 35.80 -5.60
C MET A 1 4.19 34.77 -4.93
N ARG A 2 4.58 33.49 -4.93
CA ARG A 2 3.84 32.43 -4.24
C ARG A 2 4.24 32.41 -2.76
N SER A 3 3.24 32.53 -1.91
CA SER A 3 3.31 32.49 -0.45
C SER A 3 3.71 31.08 0.01
N LYS A 4 4.80 30.96 0.77
CA LYS A 4 5.21 29.70 1.40
C LYS A 4 4.23 29.33 2.51
N SER A 5 3.59 28.17 2.41
CA SER A 5 2.84 27.57 3.53
C SER A 5 3.80 27.19 4.68
N PRO A 6 3.35 27.19 5.94
CA PRO A 6 4.19 26.85 7.08
C PRO A 6 4.44 25.34 7.15
N ARG A 7 5.71 24.95 7.38
CA ARG A 7 6.14 23.56 7.68
C ARG A 7 5.22 22.93 8.73
N ARG A 8 4.55 21.83 8.39
CA ARG A 8 3.72 21.04 9.30
C ARG A 8 4.56 19.94 9.94
N LYS A 9 4.35 19.69 11.23
CA LYS A 9 4.92 18.54 11.93
C LYS A 9 3.95 17.38 11.74
N SER A 10 4.32 16.38 10.96
CA SER A 10 3.60 15.11 10.90
C SER A 10 3.67 14.44 12.27
N SER A 11 2.53 14.06 12.84
CA SER A 11 2.48 13.26 14.07
C SER A 11 2.56 11.79 13.69
N SER A 12 3.78 11.32 13.38
CA SER A 12 4.07 9.89 13.29
C SER A 12 3.72 9.22 14.63
N LEU A 13 3.01 8.10 14.56
CA LEU A 13 2.77 7.21 15.69
C LEU A 13 4.10 6.62 16.13
N LYS A 14 4.64 7.13 17.23
CA LYS A 14 5.94 6.70 17.78
C LYS A 14 5.92 5.22 18.16
N ARG A 15 6.67 4.39 17.45
CA ARG A 15 6.81 2.95 17.71
C ARG A 15 8.28 2.57 17.62
N SER A 16 8.95 2.44 18.76
CA SER A 16 10.36 2.06 18.80
C SER A 16 10.56 0.54 18.78
N ARG A 17 11.48 0.07 17.93
CA ARG A 17 11.97 -1.33 17.95
C ARG A 17 13.41 -1.39 18.46
N SER A 18 13.69 -2.33 19.35
CA SER A 18 15.05 -2.69 19.75
C SER A 18 15.70 -3.55 18.65
N CYS A 19 16.90 -3.16 18.23
CA CYS A 19 17.65 -3.76 17.14
C CYS A 19 17.85 -5.28 17.31
N ARG A 20 17.07 -6.09 16.57
CA ARG A 20 17.46 -7.45 16.22
C ARG A 20 18.14 -7.38 14.86
N ARG A 21 19.46 -7.62 14.85
CA ARG A 21 20.34 -7.61 13.68
C ARG A 21 19.76 -8.48 12.55
N TRP A 22 19.25 -7.86 11.50
CA TRP A 22 18.75 -8.52 10.29
C TRP A 22 19.94 -9.07 9.47
N ASN A 23 20.42 -10.26 9.82
CA ASN A 23 21.35 -11.02 8.98
C ASN A 23 20.56 -11.76 7.91
N GLY A 24 20.20 -11.09 6.81
CA GLY A 24 19.44 -11.76 5.75
C GLY A 24 19.12 -10.96 4.48
N CYS A 25 19.63 -9.74 4.31
CA CYS A 25 19.42 -9.00 3.06
C CYS A 25 20.22 -9.65 1.93
N VAL A 26 19.58 -10.54 1.17
CA VAL A 26 20.14 -11.14 -0.03
C VAL A 26 20.08 -10.08 -1.14
N ARG A 27 21.26 -9.80 -1.72
CA ARG A 27 21.46 -8.93 -2.89
C ARG A 27 20.46 -9.29 -4.00
N ILE A 28 19.47 -8.44 -4.24
CA ILE A 28 18.77 -8.37 -5.52
C ILE A 28 19.71 -7.59 -6.47
N SER A 29 20.01 -8.17 -7.62
CA SER A 29 20.84 -7.52 -8.65
C SER A 29 20.12 -6.27 -9.17
N SER A 30 20.62 -5.10 -8.78
CA SER A 30 20.09 -3.76 -9.08
C SER A 30 20.23 -3.33 -10.56
N THR A 31 19.95 -4.20 -11.54
CA THR A 31 20.25 -3.91 -12.95
C THR A 31 19.07 -3.83 -13.90
N ASP A 32 17.87 -4.30 -13.57
CA ASP A 32 16.77 -4.32 -14.56
C ASP A 32 15.56 -3.42 -14.25
N LEU A 33 15.42 -2.86 -13.04
CA LEU A 33 14.28 -2.00 -12.69
C LEU A 33 14.53 -0.49 -12.86
N LEU A 34 15.78 -0.02 -12.74
CA LEU A 34 16.12 1.39 -12.94
C LEU A 34 16.38 1.78 -14.41
N PHE A 35 16.47 0.82 -15.34
CA PHE A 35 16.90 1.13 -16.72
C PHE A 35 15.75 1.49 -17.68
N ASN A 36 14.50 1.17 -17.36
CA ASN A 36 13.38 1.43 -18.27
C ASN A 36 12.70 2.80 -18.12
N SER A 37 12.95 3.53 -17.03
CA SER A 37 12.33 4.85 -16.81
C SER A 37 13.01 5.99 -17.62
N LEU A 38 14.29 5.84 -18.02
CA LEU A 38 15.03 6.93 -18.69
C LEU A 38 15.30 6.76 -20.19
N HIS A 39 14.95 5.64 -20.83
CA HIS A 39 15.18 5.46 -22.27
C HIS A 39 14.01 4.79 -23.02
N LYS A 40 13.19 5.63 -23.66
CA LYS A 40 12.24 5.31 -24.74
C LYS A 40 12.82 4.30 -25.75
N ARG A 41 12.54 3.00 -25.61
CA ARG A 41 12.61 2.03 -26.71
C ARG A 41 11.49 0.98 -26.59
N ARG A 42 10.46 1.14 -27.42
CA ARG A 42 9.40 0.14 -27.64
C ARG A 42 10.00 -1.17 -28.19
N PRO A 43 9.58 -2.35 -27.69
CA PRO A 43 9.61 -3.57 -28.47
C PRO A 43 8.31 -3.74 -29.28
N ARG A 44 8.45 -4.39 -30.43
CA ARG A 44 7.39 -4.67 -31.39
C ARG A 44 6.49 -5.83 -30.94
N ALA A 45 5.18 -5.60 -31.08
CA ALA A 45 4.11 -6.52 -31.48
C ALA A 45 4.18 -8.00 -31.09
N GLY A 46 3.16 -8.41 -30.32
CA GLY A 46 2.49 -9.70 -30.50
C GLY A 46 2.19 -10.43 -29.19
N VAL A 47 0.92 -10.43 -28.76
CA VAL A 47 0.07 -11.65 -28.67
C VAL A 47 -1.25 -11.33 -27.94
N CYS A 48 -2.32 -11.75 -28.60
CA CYS A 48 -3.69 -12.06 -28.20
C CYS A 48 -4.39 -11.34 -27.04
N ILE A 49 -5.23 -10.40 -27.47
CA ILE A 49 -6.59 -10.10 -27.00
C ILE A 49 -7.33 -11.38 -26.58
N CYS A 50 -7.83 -11.43 -25.33
CA CYS A 50 -9.01 -12.19 -24.98
C CYS A 50 -10.04 -11.24 -24.38
N THR A 51 -10.91 -10.72 -25.25
CA THR A 51 -12.11 -9.99 -24.87
C THR A 51 -13.06 -10.90 -24.10
N GLN A 52 -13.37 -10.56 -22.86
CA GLN A 52 -14.72 -10.79 -22.34
C GLN A 52 -15.11 -9.71 -21.34
N THR A 53 -15.68 -8.67 -21.91
CA THR A 53 -16.60 -7.73 -21.29
C THR A 53 -17.67 -8.47 -20.49
N LYS A 54 -17.69 -8.25 -19.17
CA LYS A 54 -18.92 -8.31 -18.38
C LYS A 54 -19.03 -7.06 -17.52
N ILE A 55 -19.75 -6.13 -18.11
CA ILE A 55 -20.39 -4.96 -17.51
C ILE A 55 -21.10 -5.39 -16.23
N TRP A 56 -20.71 -4.82 -15.09
CA TRP A 56 -21.57 -4.76 -13.91
C TRP A 56 -22.02 -3.31 -13.69
N PRO A 57 -23.33 -3.06 -13.50
CA PRO A 57 -23.82 -1.72 -13.23
C PRO A 57 -23.57 -1.35 -11.76
N ARG A 58 -23.13 -0.10 -11.55
CA ARG A 58 -23.09 0.62 -10.27
C ARG A 58 -24.39 0.50 -9.48
N ARG A 59 -24.30 0.21 -8.17
CA ARG A 59 -24.96 0.96 -7.07
C ARG A 59 -24.60 0.39 -5.68
N LEU A 60 -24.02 1.27 -4.86
CA LEU A 60 -24.22 1.53 -3.43
C LEU A 60 -24.64 0.39 -2.48
N ALA A 61 -23.94 0.35 -1.33
CA ALA A 61 -24.46 0.00 -0.01
C ALA A 61 -25.22 -1.33 0.09
N GLY A 62 -24.55 -2.35 0.65
CA GLY A 62 -25.25 -3.55 1.09
C GLY A 62 -24.34 -4.74 1.34
N ILE A 63 -23.46 -4.66 2.34
CA ILE A 63 -23.02 -5.90 3.01
C ILE A 63 -23.96 -6.10 4.20
N GLN A 64 -25.15 -6.62 3.90
CA GLN A 64 -25.92 -7.37 4.88
C GLN A 64 -26.39 -8.68 4.25
N SER A 65 -25.97 -9.76 4.92
CA SER A 65 -26.56 -11.10 4.90
C SER A 65 -26.31 -11.98 3.68
N SER A 66 -25.42 -12.96 3.86
CA SER A 66 -25.86 -14.37 3.80
C SER A 66 -24.80 -15.28 4.43
N LEU A 67 -25.05 -15.70 5.67
CA LEU A 67 -24.49 -16.92 6.27
C LEU A 67 -25.45 -17.35 7.39
N ALA A 68 -26.62 -17.82 6.97
CA ALA A 68 -27.49 -18.59 7.83
C ALA A 68 -26.97 -20.03 7.82
N ASP A 69 -26.28 -20.41 8.89
CA ASP A 69 -26.36 -21.76 9.44
C ASP A 69 -26.24 -21.68 10.97
N ILE A 70 -27.14 -22.41 11.61
CA ILE A 70 -27.63 -22.27 12.98
C ILE A 70 -26.73 -23.05 13.94
N GLY A 71 -26.21 -22.38 14.96
CA GLY A 71 -25.56 -23.00 16.13
C GLY A 71 -26.09 -22.35 17.43
N PRO A 72 -26.29 -23.10 18.54
CA PRO A 72 -27.14 -22.67 19.65
C PRO A 72 -26.46 -21.74 20.68
N ASP A 73 -25.42 -20.98 20.30
CA ASP A 73 -24.68 -20.10 21.22
C ASP A 73 -24.68 -18.64 20.72
N GLY A 74 -25.81 -17.97 20.93
CA GLY A 74 -26.15 -16.65 20.36
C GLY A 74 -25.46 -15.42 20.97
N ASN A 75 -24.23 -15.52 21.50
CA ASN A 75 -23.62 -14.36 22.19
C ASN A 75 -22.24 -13.90 21.68
N SER A 76 -21.62 -14.60 20.71
CA SER A 76 -20.26 -14.25 20.22
C SER A 76 -20.22 -13.61 18.82
N ARG A 77 -21.27 -13.76 18.00
CA ARG A 77 -21.21 -13.41 16.57
C ARG A 77 -21.65 -11.98 16.22
N MET A 78 -22.37 -11.30 17.11
CA MET A 78 -22.86 -9.92 16.88
C MET A 78 -21.79 -8.83 17.10
N SER A 79 -20.71 -9.12 17.84
CA SER A 79 -19.59 -8.19 18.03
C SER A 79 -18.62 -8.16 16.84
N ASN A 80 -18.60 -9.21 16.00
CA ASN A 80 -17.56 -9.38 14.99
C ASN A 80 -17.79 -8.55 13.72
N THR A 81 -19.04 -8.31 13.32
CA THR A 81 -19.35 -7.48 12.13
C THR A 81 -19.25 -5.98 12.41
N GLN A 82 -19.44 -5.53 13.65
CA GLN A 82 -19.30 -4.12 14.01
C GLN A 82 -17.83 -3.67 14.09
N ASN A 83 -16.88 -4.60 14.19
CA ASN A 83 -15.46 -4.30 14.34
C ASN A 83 -14.71 -4.18 12.99
N LEU A 84 -15.33 -4.57 11.87
CA LEU A 84 -14.69 -4.58 10.54
C LEU A 84 -14.30 -3.19 10.02
N HIS A 85 -14.97 -2.15 10.53
CA HIS A 85 -14.78 -0.74 10.12
C HIS A 85 -13.95 0.07 11.13
N LEU A 86 -13.59 -0.52 12.27
CA LEU A 86 -12.76 0.16 13.25
C LEU A 86 -11.28 -0.12 12.94
N PRO A 87 -10.41 0.91 12.99
CA PRO A 87 -8.97 0.73 12.94
C PRO A 87 -8.52 -0.33 13.95
N LEU A 88 -7.44 -1.05 13.62
CA LEU A 88 -6.83 -1.98 14.55
C LEU A 88 -6.35 -1.24 15.81
N SER A 89 -6.57 -1.83 16.98
CA SER A 89 -5.94 -1.33 18.20
C SER A 89 -4.45 -1.64 18.20
N ASP A 90 -3.68 -0.99 19.09
CA ASP A 90 -2.23 -1.24 19.18
C ASP A 90 -1.89 -2.71 19.42
N SER A 91 -2.63 -3.38 20.31
CA SER A 91 -2.46 -4.81 20.57
C SER A 91 -2.78 -5.69 19.35
N GLU A 92 -3.69 -5.26 18.48
CA GLU A 92 -4.04 -5.99 17.27
C GLU A 92 -3.03 -5.77 16.15
N LEU A 93 -2.44 -4.57 16.09
CA LEU A 93 -1.28 -4.31 15.22
C LEU A 93 -0.09 -5.16 15.66
N ASP A 94 0.20 -5.23 16.96
CA ASP A 94 1.29 -6.08 17.49
C ASP A 94 1.03 -7.58 17.23
N GLU A 95 -0.23 -8.01 17.30
CA GLU A 95 -0.64 -9.37 16.92
C GLU A 95 -0.40 -9.63 15.42
N LEU A 96 -0.83 -8.72 14.54
CA LEU A 96 -0.63 -8.82 13.10
C LEU A 96 0.87 -8.86 12.75
N ASP A 97 1.65 -7.99 13.36
CA ASP A 97 3.10 -7.92 13.22
C ASP A 97 3.77 -9.24 13.60
N THR A 98 3.39 -9.80 14.76
CA THR A 98 3.89 -11.10 15.22
C THR A 98 3.54 -12.23 14.23
N LEU A 99 2.35 -12.21 13.64
CA LEU A 99 1.95 -13.20 12.65
C LEU A 99 2.74 -13.03 11.34
N LEU A 100 2.98 -11.81 10.86
CA LEU A 100 3.81 -11.53 9.69
C LEU A 100 5.26 -11.97 9.91
N GLU A 101 5.84 -11.66 11.07
CA GLU A 101 7.21 -12.09 11.45
C GLU A 101 7.35 -13.62 11.49
N LYS A 102 6.27 -14.34 11.81
CA LYS A 102 6.28 -15.80 11.91
C LYS A 102 6.01 -16.51 10.58
N TYR A 103 5.09 -15.98 9.77
CA TYR A 103 4.55 -16.70 8.61
C TYR A 103 4.89 -16.07 7.26
N ALA A 104 5.16 -14.76 7.20
CA ALA A 104 5.47 -14.07 5.94
C ALA A 104 6.97 -13.80 5.79
N VAL A 105 7.55 -13.03 6.72
CA VAL A 105 8.95 -12.58 6.67
C VAL A 105 9.97 -13.71 6.44
N PRO A 106 9.90 -14.88 7.12
CA PRO A 106 10.87 -15.97 6.93
C PRO A 106 10.86 -16.57 5.52
N HIS A 107 9.79 -16.32 4.77
CA HIS A 107 9.58 -16.81 3.41
C HIS A 107 9.70 -15.69 2.36
N ASN A 108 10.42 -14.61 2.70
CA ASN A 108 10.52 -13.43 1.84
C ASN A 108 9.13 -12.81 1.57
N GLY A 109 8.30 -12.76 2.61
CA GLY A 109 7.02 -12.05 2.63
C GLY A 109 7.12 -10.65 3.24
N MET A 110 5.99 -9.96 3.35
CA MET A 110 5.89 -8.59 3.85
C MET A 110 6.08 -8.50 5.37
N SER A 111 6.77 -7.44 5.80
CA SER A 111 6.70 -6.91 7.17
C SER A 111 5.41 -6.11 7.39
N LEU A 112 5.10 -5.68 8.62
CA LEU A 112 3.93 -4.84 8.88
C LEU A 112 4.00 -3.48 8.16
N GLU A 113 5.15 -2.80 8.18
CA GLU A 113 5.34 -1.53 7.45
C GLU A 113 5.15 -1.72 5.94
N MET A 114 5.69 -2.81 5.38
CA MET A 114 5.54 -3.13 3.96
C MET A 114 4.10 -3.48 3.59
N LEU A 115 3.39 -4.22 4.46
CA LEU A 115 1.98 -4.51 4.26
C LEU A 115 1.14 -3.22 4.25
N ASP A 116 1.40 -2.29 5.17
CA ASP A 116 0.71 -0.99 5.23
C ASP A 116 0.91 -0.18 3.94
N GLY A 117 2.16 -0.06 3.46
CA GLY A 117 2.46 0.62 2.19
C GLY A 117 1.79 -0.05 0.98
N PHE A 118 1.85 -1.39 0.91
CA PHE A 118 1.21 -2.16 -0.15
C PHE A 118 -0.30 -1.98 -0.19
N LEU A 119 -0.97 -2.09 0.96
CA LEU A 119 -2.40 -1.86 1.07
C LEU A 119 -2.77 -0.40 0.79
N THR A 120 -1.89 0.55 1.15
CA THR A 120 -2.09 1.96 0.82
C THR A 120 -2.14 2.16 -0.70
N ALA A 121 -1.20 1.62 -1.47
CA ALA A 121 -1.22 1.70 -2.93
C ALA A 121 -2.46 1.00 -3.54
N VAL A 122 -2.88 -0.13 -2.98
CA VAL A 122 -4.12 -0.82 -3.40
C VAL A 122 -5.36 0.06 -3.19
N VAL A 123 -5.41 0.82 -2.09
CA VAL A 123 -6.55 1.70 -1.75
C VAL A 123 -6.49 3.05 -2.48
N SER A 124 -5.30 3.63 -2.62
CA SER A 124 -5.09 4.95 -3.25
C SER A 124 -5.14 4.89 -4.77
N GLY A 125 -5.06 3.70 -5.37
CA GLY A 125 -4.85 3.52 -6.79
C GLY A 125 -6.07 3.67 -7.73
N PRO A 126 -5.85 3.38 -9.02
CA PRO A 126 -6.80 3.65 -10.10
C PRO A 126 -8.05 2.76 -10.06
N GLN A 127 -7.85 1.47 -9.83
CA GLN A 127 -8.87 0.43 -9.94
C GLN A 127 -8.99 -0.34 -8.63
N ASP A 128 -10.21 -0.75 -8.30
CA ASP A 128 -10.44 -1.67 -7.19
C ASP A 128 -9.73 -3.00 -7.48
N VAL A 129 -8.84 -3.41 -6.58
CA VAL A 129 -8.20 -4.73 -6.63
C VAL A 129 -8.87 -5.63 -5.61
N THR A 130 -9.39 -6.79 -6.06
CA THR A 130 -10.06 -7.71 -5.15
C THR A 130 -9.05 -8.34 -4.19
N SER A 131 -9.47 -8.64 -2.95
CA SER A 131 -8.58 -9.29 -1.97
C SER A 131 -7.97 -10.59 -2.47
N SER A 132 -8.70 -11.36 -3.29
CA SER A 132 -8.17 -12.57 -3.92
C SER A 132 -6.99 -12.35 -4.84
N GLU A 133 -6.82 -11.15 -5.38
CA GLU A 133 -5.70 -10.83 -6.28
C GLU A 133 -4.46 -10.43 -5.50
N TRP A 134 -4.59 -9.70 -4.39
CA TRP A 134 -3.44 -9.18 -3.66
C TRP A 134 -3.01 -10.03 -2.46
N ILE A 135 -3.85 -10.94 -1.95
CA ILE A 135 -3.56 -11.66 -0.70
C ILE A 135 -2.30 -12.53 -0.77
N ASN A 136 -2.04 -13.16 -1.91
CA ASN A 136 -0.88 -14.05 -2.05
C ASN A 136 0.44 -13.28 -1.98
N PHE A 137 0.44 -12.00 -2.36
CA PHE A 137 1.65 -11.17 -2.34
C PHE A 137 2.14 -10.88 -0.92
N ILE A 138 1.30 -11.06 0.11
CA ILE A 138 1.71 -10.91 1.51
C ILE A 138 2.86 -11.86 1.86
N TRP A 139 2.86 -13.09 1.32
CA TRP A 139 3.85 -14.12 1.64
C TRP A 139 4.58 -14.66 0.38
N GLN A 140 4.35 -14.07 -0.80
CA GLN A 140 4.98 -14.45 -2.08
C GLN A 140 5.43 -13.20 -2.83
N LEU A 141 6.40 -12.45 -2.27
CA LEU A 141 6.84 -11.19 -2.87
C LEU A 141 7.36 -11.36 -4.31
N ASP A 142 8.00 -12.48 -4.62
CA ASP A 142 8.61 -12.74 -5.93
C ASP A 142 7.74 -13.61 -6.85
N GLY A 143 6.46 -13.83 -6.49
CA GLY A 143 5.58 -14.78 -7.19
C GLY A 143 6.00 -16.25 -7.05
N GLU A 144 7.07 -16.51 -6.31
CA GLU A 144 7.53 -17.82 -5.88
C GLU A 144 7.20 -18.00 -4.39
N GLY A 145 6.66 -19.16 -4.03
CA GLY A 145 6.26 -19.48 -2.66
C GLY A 145 4.91 -20.18 -2.62
N ALA A 146 4.57 -20.66 -1.43
CA ALA A 146 3.25 -21.22 -1.14
C ALA A 146 2.65 -20.45 0.03
N GLU A 147 1.34 -20.59 0.23
CA GLU A 147 0.74 -20.17 1.49
C GLU A 147 1.50 -20.83 2.66
N PRO A 148 1.87 -20.07 3.71
CA PRO A 148 2.58 -20.63 4.84
C PRO A 148 1.72 -21.68 5.53
N SER A 149 2.37 -22.67 6.14
CA SER A 149 1.67 -23.69 6.93
C SER A 149 1.21 -23.10 8.27
N TRP A 150 -0.03 -22.63 8.32
CA TRP A 150 -0.68 -22.15 9.53
C TRP A 150 -0.86 -23.26 10.57
N GLU A 151 -0.77 -22.91 11.86
CA GLU A 151 -0.96 -23.90 12.94
C GLU A 151 -2.39 -24.41 13.01
N SER A 152 -3.36 -23.59 12.60
CA SER A 152 -4.77 -23.94 12.52
C SER A 152 -5.50 -23.05 11.52
N PRO A 153 -6.64 -23.51 10.98
CA PRO A 153 -7.51 -22.66 10.16
C PRO A 153 -7.95 -21.38 10.89
N GLN A 154 -8.15 -21.44 12.21
CA GLN A 154 -8.56 -20.29 13.01
C GLN A 154 -7.49 -19.19 13.07
N GLN A 155 -6.21 -19.58 13.01
CA GLN A 155 -5.11 -18.62 12.99
C GLN A 155 -5.03 -17.88 11.65
N LEU A 156 -5.21 -18.60 10.53
CA LEU A 156 -5.35 -17.98 9.21
C LEU A 156 -6.57 -17.06 9.17
N GLU A 157 -7.72 -17.50 9.66
CA GLU A 157 -8.94 -16.66 9.73
C GLU A 157 -8.70 -15.38 10.54
N ARG A 158 -8.00 -15.47 11.67
CA ARG A 158 -7.63 -14.31 12.49
C ARG A 158 -6.69 -13.37 11.75
N PHE A 159 -5.64 -13.91 11.13
CA PHE A 159 -4.71 -13.13 10.32
C PHE A 159 -5.44 -12.37 9.20
N MET A 160 -6.27 -13.07 8.43
CA MET A 160 -7.06 -12.50 7.34
C MET A 160 -8.02 -11.41 7.83
N ALA A 161 -8.63 -11.60 9.00
CA ALA A 161 -9.50 -10.61 9.61
C ALA A 161 -8.73 -9.33 10.01
N LEU A 162 -7.51 -9.47 10.53
CA LEU A 162 -6.64 -8.34 10.87
C LEU A 162 -6.21 -7.57 9.62
N VAL A 163 -5.72 -8.26 8.59
CA VAL A 163 -5.32 -7.65 7.31
C VAL A 163 -6.49 -6.90 6.67
N THR A 164 -7.68 -7.52 6.62
CA THR A 164 -8.87 -6.87 6.05
C THR A 164 -9.27 -5.62 6.82
N ARG A 165 -9.23 -5.67 8.15
CA ARG A 165 -9.52 -4.49 9.00
C ARG A 165 -8.48 -3.40 8.85
N HIS A 166 -7.21 -3.75 8.68
CA HIS A 166 -6.15 -2.80 8.41
C HIS A 166 -6.38 -2.06 7.08
N ALA A 167 -6.68 -2.80 6.01
CA ALA A 167 -7.05 -2.21 4.71
C ALA A 167 -8.28 -1.28 4.82
N ASN A 168 -9.32 -1.70 5.54
CA ASN A 168 -10.50 -0.84 5.79
C ASN A 168 -10.13 0.42 6.59
N GLY A 169 -9.19 0.32 7.53
CA GLY A 169 -8.65 1.46 8.27
C GLY A 169 -8.03 2.50 7.34
N ILE A 170 -7.25 2.05 6.35
CA ILE A 170 -6.65 2.92 5.33
C ILE A 170 -7.74 3.60 4.47
N VAL A 171 -8.77 2.85 4.04
CA VAL A 171 -9.92 3.42 3.31
C VAL A 171 -10.59 4.52 4.14
N HIS A 172 -10.79 4.29 5.44
CA HIS A 172 -11.38 5.27 6.34
C HIS A 172 -10.48 6.48 6.58
N ALA A 173 -9.16 6.29 6.64
CA ALA A 173 -8.17 7.35 6.75
C ALA A 173 -8.26 8.31 5.56
N PHE A 174 -8.25 7.78 4.34
CA PHE A 174 -8.44 8.60 3.12
C PHE A 174 -9.81 9.26 3.04
N ALA A 175 -10.87 8.58 3.50
CA ALA A 175 -12.22 9.16 3.52
C ALA A 175 -12.37 10.33 4.52
N ALA A 176 -11.49 10.43 5.52
CA ALA A 176 -11.43 11.55 6.45
C ALA A 176 -10.70 12.78 5.88
N GLY A 177 -10.17 12.68 4.66
CA GLY A 177 -9.39 13.73 3.98
C GLY A 177 -7.90 13.67 4.31
N ASP A 178 -7.15 14.64 3.79
CA ASP A 178 -5.67 14.65 3.80
C ASP A 178 -5.07 14.54 5.21
N GLU A 179 -5.73 15.10 6.24
CA GLU A 179 -5.26 15.02 7.63
C GLU A 179 -5.55 13.67 8.31
N GLY A 180 -6.33 12.79 7.66
CA GLY A 180 -6.73 11.50 8.19
C GLY A 180 -5.74 10.38 7.94
N PHE A 181 -4.87 10.52 6.94
CA PHE A 181 -3.90 9.50 6.55
C PHE A 181 -2.53 9.72 7.22
N SER A 182 -1.97 8.65 7.76
CA SER A 182 -0.60 8.59 8.25
C SER A 182 -0.06 7.20 7.98
N PRO A 183 1.09 7.07 7.28
CA PRO A 183 1.69 5.76 7.03
C PRO A 183 2.17 5.11 8.33
N LEU A 184 2.11 3.78 8.40
CA LEU A 184 2.67 3.01 9.50
C LEU A 184 4.16 2.81 9.25
N MET A 185 4.97 3.62 9.93
CA MET A 185 6.44 3.53 9.90
C MET A 185 6.97 3.35 11.31
N PHE A 186 7.99 2.51 11.49
CA PHE A 186 8.62 2.28 12.78
C PHE A 186 9.79 3.23 13.02
N ASP A 187 9.97 3.58 14.29
CA ASP A 187 11.15 4.25 14.79
C ASP A 187 12.26 3.24 15.12
N PHE A 188 13.49 3.62 14.82
CA PHE A 188 14.71 2.89 15.09
C PHE A 188 15.63 3.74 15.97
N GLU A 189 16.32 3.11 16.91
CA GLU A 189 17.36 3.77 17.69
C GLU A 189 18.66 3.79 16.88
N GLY A 190 19.13 4.98 16.52
CA GLY A 190 20.38 5.22 15.81
C GLY A 190 21.61 4.94 16.69
N GLU A 191 22.78 4.84 16.07
CA GLU A 191 24.04 4.54 16.78
C GLU A 191 24.41 5.60 17.84
N ASP A 192 23.96 6.83 17.64
CA ASP A 192 24.14 7.97 18.55
C ASP A 192 23.01 8.11 19.57
N GLY A 193 22.05 7.16 19.60
CA GLY A 193 20.86 7.19 20.44
C GLY A 193 19.75 8.12 19.94
N SER A 194 19.87 8.64 18.71
CA SER A 194 18.79 9.37 18.04
C SER A 194 17.66 8.42 17.64
N ASN A 195 16.48 9.01 17.36
CA ASN A 195 15.31 8.27 16.88
C ASN A 195 15.21 8.49 15.37
N GLU A 196 15.36 7.43 14.59
CA GLU A 196 15.40 7.44 13.13
C GLU A 196 14.16 6.75 12.54
N ILE A 197 13.67 7.27 11.41
CA ILE A 197 12.65 6.61 10.59
C ILE A 197 13.28 6.38 9.22
N HIS A 198 13.24 5.13 8.75
CA HIS A 198 13.85 4.75 7.47
C HIS A 198 12.84 4.69 6.32
N ALA A 199 11.57 4.36 6.61
CA ALA A 199 10.46 4.27 5.64
C ALA A 199 10.67 3.31 4.44
N GLN A 200 11.80 2.60 4.37
CA GLN A 200 12.14 1.72 3.24
C GLN A 200 11.10 0.63 3.03
N GLU A 201 10.73 -0.08 4.10
CA GLU A 201 9.76 -1.19 4.02
C GLU A 201 8.40 -0.71 3.52
N TRP A 202 7.93 0.43 4.04
CA TRP A 202 6.68 1.05 3.61
C TRP A 202 6.72 1.40 2.11
N CYS A 203 7.78 2.08 1.67
CA CYS A 203 7.92 2.49 0.26
C CYS A 203 8.07 1.28 -0.69
N LEU A 204 8.78 0.22 -0.26
CA LEU A 204 8.85 -1.05 -1.00
C LEU A 204 7.46 -1.69 -1.15
N GLY A 205 6.66 -1.66 -0.09
CA GLY A 205 5.28 -2.11 -0.12
C GLY A 205 4.44 -1.31 -1.12
N TYR A 206 4.52 0.02 -1.02
CA TYR A 206 3.75 0.94 -1.87
C TYR A 206 4.09 0.77 -3.36
N ALA A 207 5.39 0.72 -3.71
CA ALA A 207 5.83 0.45 -5.07
C ALA A 207 5.31 -0.90 -5.61
N ARG A 208 5.32 -1.95 -4.79
CA ARG A 208 4.75 -3.26 -5.18
C ARG A 208 3.24 -3.22 -5.37
N GLY A 209 2.52 -2.40 -4.60
CA GLY A 209 1.08 -2.23 -4.80
C GLY A 209 0.77 -1.51 -6.10
N ILE A 210 1.61 -0.55 -6.50
CA ILE A 210 1.56 0.09 -7.83
C ILE A 210 1.74 -0.94 -8.95
N ASP A 211 2.72 -1.85 -8.80
CA ASP A 211 3.03 -2.87 -9.81
C ASP A 211 1.84 -3.79 -10.15
N LEU A 212 0.88 -3.99 -9.23
CA LEU A 212 -0.34 -4.76 -9.51
C LEU A 212 -1.14 -4.20 -10.69
N ARG A 213 -1.01 -2.89 -10.96
CA ARG A 213 -1.71 -2.16 -12.01
C ARG A 213 -0.80 -1.11 -12.66
N ALA A 214 0.46 -1.46 -12.94
CA ALA A 214 1.46 -0.51 -13.44
C ALA A 214 0.98 0.30 -14.68
N ASP A 215 0.32 -0.37 -15.63
CA ASP A 215 -0.22 0.28 -16.84
C ASP A 215 -1.29 1.32 -16.51
N ASP A 216 -2.13 1.06 -15.50
CA ASP A 216 -3.16 2.00 -15.06
C ASP A 216 -2.55 3.14 -14.24
N TRP A 217 -1.46 2.91 -13.51
CA TRP A 217 -0.75 3.97 -12.77
C TRP A 217 0.04 4.92 -13.66
N ALA A 218 0.52 4.45 -14.82
CA ALA A 218 1.41 5.19 -15.71
C ALA A 218 0.99 6.64 -16.03
N PRO A 219 -0.30 6.97 -16.30
CA PRO A 219 -0.70 8.35 -16.59
C PRO A 219 -0.41 9.34 -15.45
N LEU A 220 -0.51 8.89 -14.20
CA LEU A 220 -0.18 9.72 -13.02
C LEU A 220 1.34 9.80 -12.82
N LEU A 221 2.04 8.67 -12.94
CA LEU A 221 3.49 8.61 -12.74
C LEU A 221 4.28 9.38 -13.80
N ASP A 222 3.74 9.46 -15.03
CA ASP A 222 4.31 10.24 -16.14
C ASP A 222 3.96 11.75 -16.05
N ASP A 223 3.10 12.15 -15.12
CA ASP A 223 2.74 13.56 -14.93
C ASP A 223 3.86 14.29 -14.16
N VAL A 224 4.33 15.40 -14.73
CA VAL A 224 5.42 16.21 -14.19
C VAL A 224 5.07 16.83 -12.83
N ASP A 225 3.78 17.01 -12.54
CA ASP A 225 3.33 17.56 -11.27
C ASP A 225 3.45 16.53 -10.13
N PHE A 226 3.63 15.24 -10.44
CA PHE A 226 3.69 14.13 -9.48
C PHE A 226 5.03 13.38 -9.49
N SER A 227 5.81 13.51 -10.56
CA SER A 227 7.01 12.70 -10.78
C SER A 227 8.08 12.88 -9.71
N ASP A 228 8.22 14.09 -9.15
CA ASP A 228 9.21 14.38 -8.10
C ASP A 228 8.84 13.69 -6.77
N ASP A 229 7.56 13.73 -6.38
CA ASP A 229 7.09 13.09 -5.16
C ASP A 229 7.06 11.55 -5.28
N TYR A 230 6.74 11.02 -6.47
CA TYR A 230 6.91 9.60 -6.73
C TYR A 230 8.37 9.15 -6.69
N ALA A 231 9.31 9.97 -7.19
CA ALA A 231 10.73 9.65 -7.10
C ALA A 231 11.19 9.51 -5.64
N ALA A 232 10.57 10.20 -4.68
CA ALA A 232 10.85 10.02 -3.27
C ALA A 232 10.51 8.61 -2.77
N VAL A 233 9.38 8.04 -3.23
CA VAL A 233 9.01 6.64 -2.96
C VAL A 233 10.09 5.70 -3.50
N GLU A 234 10.54 5.89 -4.74
CA GLU A 234 11.57 5.05 -5.36
C GLU A 234 12.93 5.15 -4.64
N ILE A 235 13.34 6.36 -4.27
CA ILE A 235 14.58 6.62 -3.54
C ILE A 235 14.54 5.94 -2.17
N LEU A 236 13.46 6.07 -1.41
CA LEU A 236 13.33 5.43 -0.10
C LEU A 236 13.28 3.89 -0.20
N ALA A 237 12.57 3.36 -1.19
CA ALA A 237 12.42 1.92 -1.39
C ALA A 237 13.74 1.24 -1.80
N PHE A 238 14.44 1.81 -2.79
CA PHE A 238 15.56 1.15 -3.48
C PHE A 238 16.93 1.79 -3.23
N GLY A 239 16.96 3.03 -2.71
CA GLY A 239 18.18 3.81 -2.49
C GLY A 239 19.16 3.23 -1.47
N PRO A 240 18.75 2.57 -0.36
CA PRO A 240 19.70 1.97 0.58
C PRO A 240 20.62 0.90 -0.04
N GLY A 241 20.21 0.31 -1.17
CA GLY A 241 20.99 -0.66 -1.94
C GLY A 241 21.71 -0.08 -3.17
N ASP A 242 21.55 1.21 -3.46
CA ASP A 242 22.08 1.86 -4.67
C ASP A 242 23.16 2.90 -4.31
N GLU A 243 24.41 2.64 -4.74
CA GLU A 243 25.55 3.53 -4.51
C GLU A 243 25.35 4.96 -5.02
N LYS A 244 24.51 5.15 -6.05
CA LYS A 244 24.22 6.47 -6.62
C LYS A 244 23.19 7.23 -5.80
N LEU A 245 22.31 6.55 -5.09
CA LEU A 245 21.21 7.16 -4.32
C LEU A 245 21.49 7.21 -2.82
N ALA A 246 22.43 6.40 -2.31
CA ALA A 246 22.76 6.33 -0.89
C ALA A 246 23.05 7.71 -0.27
N HIS A 247 23.65 8.64 -1.03
CA HIS A 247 23.95 10.00 -0.55
C HIS A 247 22.71 10.86 -0.24
N LEU A 248 21.54 10.47 -0.74
CA LEU A 248 20.24 11.11 -0.50
C LEU A 248 19.58 10.60 0.79
N LEU A 249 20.16 9.59 1.44
CA LEU A 249 19.60 8.90 2.61
C LEU A 249 20.57 8.88 3.81
N GLU A 250 21.65 9.66 3.75
CA GLU A 250 22.77 9.60 4.71
C GLU A 250 22.34 9.97 6.13
N ASN A 251 21.37 10.87 6.28
CA ASN A 251 20.92 11.36 7.57
C ASN A 251 19.40 11.49 7.64
N GLN A 252 18.90 11.67 8.88
CA GLN A 252 17.47 11.72 9.14
C GLN A 252 16.79 12.93 8.50
N GLU A 253 17.44 14.09 8.39
CA GLU A 253 16.84 15.28 7.77
C GLU A 253 16.52 15.03 6.28
N GLN A 254 17.44 14.41 5.54
CA GLN A 254 17.20 14.04 4.15
C GLN A 254 16.08 13.00 4.01
N ARG A 255 16.05 12.00 4.92
CA ARG A 255 14.99 10.99 4.94
C ARG A 255 13.63 11.61 5.25
N ASP A 256 13.56 12.54 6.21
CA ASP A 256 12.32 13.21 6.58
C ASP A 256 11.72 14.01 5.40
N GLU A 257 12.55 14.69 4.60
CA GLU A 257 12.09 15.39 3.39
C GLU A 257 11.51 14.41 2.35
N LEU A 258 12.17 13.27 2.13
CA LEU A 258 11.67 12.23 1.22
C LEU A 258 10.41 11.55 1.76
N ILE A 259 10.31 11.34 3.08
CA ILE A 259 9.14 10.74 3.74
C ILE A 259 7.93 11.67 3.60
N GLU A 260 8.13 13.00 3.74
CA GLU A 260 7.08 13.99 3.50
C GLU A 260 6.58 13.90 2.06
N SER A 261 7.48 13.96 1.06
CA SER A 261 7.11 13.82 -0.36
C SER A 261 6.43 12.48 -0.69
N ALA A 262 6.93 11.36 -0.17
CA ALA A 262 6.32 10.04 -0.40
C ALA A 262 4.91 9.93 0.22
N THR A 263 4.69 10.58 1.37
CA THR A 263 3.39 10.63 2.02
C THR A 263 2.42 11.52 1.24
N ASP A 264 2.87 12.70 0.81
CA ASP A 264 2.10 13.63 -0.01
C ASP A 264 1.71 12.98 -1.35
N PHE A 265 2.63 12.24 -1.99
CA PHE A 265 2.32 11.47 -3.20
C PHE A 265 1.15 10.51 -2.99
N ALA A 266 1.12 9.76 -1.89
CA ALA A 266 0.04 8.79 -1.63
C ALA A 266 -1.33 9.47 -1.44
N ILE A 267 -1.35 10.64 -0.78
CA ILE A 267 -2.55 11.46 -0.59
C ILE A 267 -3.02 12.04 -1.92
N ASP A 268 -2.12 12.67 -2.66
CA ASP A 268 -2.45 13.34 -3.93
C ASP A 268 -2.84 12.33 -5.01
N ALA A 269 -2.18 11.16 -5.06
CA ALA A 269 -2.56 10.06 -5.94
C ALA A 269 -4.00 9.60 -5.68
N HIS A 270 -4.37 9.38 -4.41
CA HIS A 270 -5.73 9.01 -4.06
C HIS A 270 -6.73 10.08 -4.52
N GLY A 271 -6.45 11.36 -4.26
CA GLY A 271 -7.28 12.49 -4.71
C GLY A 271 -7.47 12.52 -6.22
N TRP A 272 -6.36 12.43 -6.96
CA TRP A 272 -6.35 12.44 -8.43
C TRP A 272 -7.18 11.28 -9.01
N TRP A 273 -7.03 10.05 -8.49
CA TRP A 273 -7.81 8.91 -8.95
C TRP A 273 -9.30 9.01 -8.61
N GLN A 274 -9.68 9.63 -7.48
CA GLN A 274 -11.09 9.93 -7.20
C GLN A 274 -11.68 10.88 -8.24
N GLU A 275 -10.92 11.89 -8.66
CA GLU A 275 -11.34 12.84 -9.69
C GLU A 275 -11.51 12.18 -11.06
N GLN A 276 -10.56 11.31 -11.47
CA GLN A 276 -10.69 10.56 -12.73
C GLN A 276 -11.93 9.67 -12.72
N ARG A 277 -12.15 8.92 -11.63
CA ARG A 277 -13.36 8.11 -11.47
C ARG A 277 -14.62 8.97 -11.52
N ALA A 278 -14.63 10.16 -10.92
CA ALA A 278 -15.76 11.08 -10.97
C ALA A 278 -16.06 11.55 -12.41
N ALA A 279 -15.01 11.87 -13.17
CA ALA A 279 -15.11 12.35 -14.55
C ALA A 279 -15.68 11.28 -15.51
N GLU A 280 -15.31 10.01 -15.34
CA GLU A 280 -15.83 8.90 -16.15
C GLU A 280 -17.34 8.67 -15.99
N ILE A 281 -17.92 9.08 -14.86
CA ILE A 281 -19.35 8.93 -14.53
C ILE A 281 -20.17 10.14 -15.00
N GLY A 282 -19.51 11.25 -15.33
CA GLY A 282 -20.13 12.49 -15.79
C GLY A 282 -21.13 12.24 -16.94
N PRO A 283 -22.14 13.12 -17.11
CA PRO A 283 -23.27 12.84 -17.99
C PRO A 283 -22.78 12.51 -19.40
N ARG A 284 -23.03 11.26 -19.84
CA ARG A 284 -22.89 10.88 -21.25
C ARG A 284 -23.63 11.94 -22.06
N SER A 285 -22.91 12.68 -22.91
CA SER A 285 -23.54 13.67 -23.79
C SER A 285 -24.62 12.96 -24.59
N ASP A 286 -25.88 13.27 -24.30
CA ASP A 286 -27.00 12.86 -25.13
C ASP A 286 -26.72 13.33 -26.55
N SER A 287 -26.39 12.40 -27.43
CA SER A 287 -26.24 12.70 -28.85
C SER A 287 -27.59 13.14 -29.43
N PRO A 288 -27.61 14.03 -30.43
CA PRO A 288 -28.78 14.83 -30.75
C PRO A 288 -29.92 13.95 -31.26
N ARG A 289 -31.16 14.23 -30.82
CA ARG A 289 -32.34 13.67 -31.48
C ARG A 289 -32.32 14.11 -32.94
N LEU A 290 -32.12 13.16 -33.84
CA LEU A 290 -32.34 13.35 -35.26
C LEU A 290 -33.82 13.72 -35.45
N ASN A 291 -34.05 14.94 -35.91
CA ASN A 291 -35.36 15.39 -36.39
C ASN A 291 -35.66 14.79 -37.77
#